data_AF-A0A2R5L2X7-F1
#
_entry.id   AF-A0A2R5L2X7-F1
#
_cell.length_a   1.000
_cell.length_b   1.000
_cell.length_c   1.000
_cell.angle_alpha   90.00
_cell.angle_beta   90.00
_cell.angle_gamma   90.00
#
_symmetry.space_group_name_H-M   'P 1'
#
loop_
_entity.id
_entity.type
_entity.pdbx_description
1 polymer ?
#
loop_
_entity_poly.entity_id
_entity_poly.type
_entity_poly.pdbx_seq_one_letter_code
_entity_poly.pdbx_strand_id
1 'polypeptide(L)'
;RKVKLRVDEVQGKNCLTNFHGLDFTTDKLRSLVRKWQTLIEANVTVKTTDDYLVRLFAIAFTKRRPNQIKKTTYARSSQIRAIRKKMTDIMQHEAVGCSLSQLTT
;
A
#
# COMPACT_ATOMS: atom_id res chain seq x y z
N ARG A 1 -1.40 7.91 9.38
CA ARG A 1 -0.39 7.56 8.35
C ARG A 1 0.90 8.29 8.73
N LYS A 2 2.07 7.72 8.51
CA LYS A 2 3.37 8.36 8.79
C LYS A 2 4.02 8.67 7.45
N VAL A 3 4.22 9.95 7.15
CA VAL A 3 4.91 10.40 5.95
C VAL A 3 6.35 10.73 6.32
N LYS A 4 7.30 10.20 5.55
CA LYS A 4 8.72 10.52 5.64
C LYS A 4 9.01 11.57 4.58
N LEU A 5 9.58 12.68 5.02
CA LEU A 5 10.01 13.77 4.17
C LEU A 5 11.53 13.84 4.21
N ARG A 6 12.15 14.07 3.06
CA ARG A 6 13.58 14.32 2.91
C ARG A 6 13.78 15.80 2.57
N VAL A 7 14.80 16.43 3.15
CA VAL A 7 15.21 17.78 2.74
C VAL A 7 16.01 17.66 1.44
N ASP A 8 15.56 18.34 0.40
CA ASP A 8 16.25 18.40 -0.89
C ASP A 8 17.05 19.70 -1.04
N GLU A 9 16.55 20.83 -0.52
CA GLU A 9 17.20 22.14 -0.64
C GLU A 9 17.04 22.97 0.65
N VAL A 10 18.03 23.82 0.95
CA VAL A 10 17.98 24.78 2.07
C VAL A 10 18.08 26.20 1.51
N GLN A 11 17.03 27.00 1.74
CA GLN A 11 16.92 28.39 1.33
C GLN A 11 16.97 29.30 2.55
N GLY A 12 18.18 29.76 2.89
CA GLY A 12 18.41 30.60 4.07
C GLY A 12 18.03 29.85 5.36
N LYS A 13 16.89 30.21 5.96
CA LYS A 13 16.34 29.56 7.17
C LYS A 13 15.25 28.52 6.88
N ASN A 14 14.85 28.35 5.62
CA ASN A 14 13.79 27.43 5.21
C ASN A 14 14.39 26.18 4.57
N CYS A 15 13.82 25.00 4.85
CA CYS A 15 14.21 23.73 4.22
C CYS A 15 13.07 23.22 3.34
N LEU A 16 13.32 23.10 2.04
CA LEU A 16 12.38 22.51 1.10
C LEU A 16 12.47 20.99 1.22
N THR A 17 11.31 20.35 1.40
CA THR A 17 11.23 18.91 1.60
C THR A 17 10.42 18.23 0.51
N ASN A 18 10.79 16.99 0.22
CA ASN A 18 10.15 16.15 -0.78
C ASN A 18 9.74 14.82 -0.14
N PHE A 19 8.81 14.13 -0.79
CA PHE A 19 8.30 12.85 -0.31
C PHE A 19 9.37 11.76 -0.41
N HIS A 20 9.60 11.05 0.70
CA HIS A 20 10.53 9.92 0.74
C HIS A 20 9.83 8.58 0.99
N GLY A 21 8.70 8.57 1.69
CA GLY A 21 7.96 7.34 1.92
C GLY A 21 6.72 7.52 2.78
N LEU A 22 5.87 6.51 2.77
CA LEU A 22 4.65 6.46 3.57
C LEU A 22 4.53 5.10 4.25
N ASP A 23 4.37 5.14 5.57
CA ASP A 23 4.15 3.96 6.40
C ASP A 23 2.83 4.08 7.17
N PHE A 24 2.22 2.95 7.51
CA PHE A 24 1.19 2.93 8.54
C PHE A 24 1.81 3.04 9.94
N THR A 25 1.04 3.56 10.88
CA THR A 25 1.41 3.52 12.29
C THR A 25 1.30 2.07 12.81
N THR A 26 2.11 1.71 13.79
CA THR A 26 2.24 0.32 14.26
C THR A 26 0.95 -0.17 14.93
N ASP A 27 0.30 0.69 15.69
CA ASP A 27 -1.05 0.52 16.24
C ASP A 27 -2.07 0.25 15.14
N LYS A 28 -2.04 1.01 14.03
CA LYS A 28 -2.99 0.81 12.93
C LYS A 28 -2.80 -0.53 12.25
N LEU A 29 -1.55 -0.91 11.92
CA LEU A 29 -1.27 -2.23 11.34
C LEU A 29 -1.74 -3.37 12.24
N ARG A 30 -1.43 -3.30 13.54
CA ARG A 30 -1.86 -4.28 14.53
C ARG A 30 -3.38 -4.35 14.68
N SER A 31 -4.08 -3.22 14.55
CA SER A 31 -5.55 -3.18 14.64
C SER A 31 -6.28 -3.88 13.47
N LEU A 32 -5.64 -3.94 12.30
CA LEU A 32 -6.19 -4.55 11.09
C LEU A 32 -6.05 -6.07 11.09
N VAL A 33 -4.93 -6.57 11.63
CA VAL A 33 -4.65 -8.00 11.73
C VAL A 33 -5.49 -8.60 12.87
N ARG A 34 -6.42 -9.47 12.51
CA ARG A 34 -7.29 -10.21 13.43
C ARG A 34 -7.26 -11.70 13.09
N LYS A 35 -7.61 -12.54 14.05
CA LYS A 35 -7.79 -13.99 13.81
C LYS A 35 -8.98 -14.24 12.88
N TRP A 36 -9.02 -15.43 12.27
CA TRP A 36 -10.17 -15.96 11.51
C TRP A 36 -10.47 -15.29 10.15
N GLN A 37 -9.50 -14.55 9.61
CA GLN A 37 -9.52 -13.97 8.27
C GLN A 37 -8.19 -14.27 7.57
N THR A 38 -8.20 -14.30 6.24
CA THR A 38 -6.98 -14.40 5.44
C THR A 38 -6.38 -13.02 5.20
N LEU A 39 -5.08 -12.90 5.42
CA LEU A 39 -4.26 -11.76 5.02
C LEU A 39 -3.72 -12.03 3.59
N ILE A 40 -3.83 -11.02 2.72
CA ILE A 40 -3.33 -11.05 1.35
C ILE A 40 -2.43 -9.82 1.17
N GLU A 41 -1.15 -10.08 0.93
CA GLU A 41 -0.13 -9.07 0.69
C GLU A 41 0.30 -9.08 -0.78
N ALA A 42 0.58 -7.89 -1.32
CA ALA A 42 1.19 -7.68 -2.62
C ALA A 42 2.24 -6.56 -2.53
N ASN A 43 3.31 -6.70 -3.30
CA ASN A 43 4.30 -5.64 -3.47
C ASN A 43 4.64 -5.49 -4.96
N VAL A 44 4.93 -4.27 -5.39
CA VAL A 44 5.35 -3.95 -6.75
C VAL A 44 6.41 -2.86 -6.68
N THR A 45 7.44 -2.97 -7.51
CA THR A 45 8.42 -1.89 -7.70
C THR A 45 8.08 -1.21 -9.03
N VAL A 46 7.78 0.08 -8.99
CA VAL A 46 7.36 0.85 -10.17
C VAL A 46 8.28 2.05 -10.33
N LYS A 47 8.54 2.40 -11.59
CA LYS A 47 9.22 3.61 -11.99
C LYS A 47 8.17 4.66 -12.38
N THR A 48 8.17 5.82 -11.72
CA THR A 48 7.26 6.92 -12.04
C THR A 48 7.74 7.70 -13.28
N THR A 49 6.92 8.62 -13.77
CA THR A 49 7.26 9.49 -14.92
C THR A 49 8.47 10.38 -14.65
N ASP A 50 8.68 10.78 -13.39
CA ASP A 50 9.75 11.69 -12.97
C ASP A 50 11.01 10.95 -12.52
N ASP A 51 11.19 9.70 -12.98
CA ASP A 51 12.36 8.85 -12.74
C ASP A 51 12.55 8.35 -11.28
N TYR A 52 11.51 8.41 -10.44
CA TYR A 52 11.58 7.81 -9.11
C TYR A 52 11.26 6.31 -9.14
N LEU A 53 12.12 5.50 -8.53
CA LEU A 53 11.85 4.08 -8.25
C LEU A 53 11.21 3.94 -6.87
N VAL A 54 9.93 3.57 -6.85
CA VAL A 54 9.15 3.42 -5.61
C VAL A 54 8.69 1.97 -5.46
N ARG A 55 8.78 1.44 -4.24
CA ARG A 55 8.19 0.15 -3.88
C ARG A 55 6.88 0.36 -3.15
N LEU A 56 5.80 -0.10 -3.76
CA LEU A 56 4.45 -0.03 -3.22
C LEU A 56 4.11 -1.34 -2.51
N PHE A 57 3.49 -1.23 -1.34
CA PHE A 57 2.98 -2.36 -0.57
C PHE A 57 1.47 -2.23 -0.40
N ALA A 58 0.74 -3.31 -0.66
CA ALA A 58 -0.69 -3.38 -0.44
C ALA A 58 -1.04 -4.57 0.46
N ILE A 59 -1.89 -4.31 1.45
CA ILE A 59 -2.41 -5.33 2.37
C ILE A 59 -3.93 -5.38 2.25
N ALA A 60 -4.48 -6.58 2.21
CA ALA A 60 -5.91 -6.82 2.16
C ALA A 60 -6.30 -7.95 3.12
N PHE A 61 -7.53 -7.90 3.62
CA PHE A 61 -8.10 -8.91 4.49
C PHE A 61 -9.43 -9.38 3.92
N THR A 62 -9.73 -10.67 4.08
CA THR A 62 -11.06 -11.21 3.75
C THR A 62 -12.11 -10.70 4.72
N LYS A 63 -13.19 -10.14 4.21
CA LYS A 63 -14.30 -9.60 5.00
C LYS A 63 -15.36 -10.67 5.29
N ARG A 64 -15.74 -10.82 6.56
CA ARG A 64 -16.88 -11.66 6.96
C ARG A 64 -18.19 -11.07 6.43
N ARG A 65 -19.06 -11.90 5.84
CA ARG A 65 -20.40 -11.46 5.40
C ARG A 65 -21.35 -11.32 6.61
N PRO A 66 -22.31 -10.37 6.62
CA PRO A 66 -23.21 -10.16 7.75
C PRO A 66 -23.93 -11.43 8.23
N ASN A 67 -24.41 -12.26 7.30
CA ASN A 67 -25.19 -13.48 7.62
C ASN A 67 -24.34 -14.76 7.65
N GLN A 68 -23.02 -14.64 7.82
CA GLN A 68 -22.12 -15.79 7.83
C GLN A 68 -22.10 -16.47 9.20
N ILE A 69 -22.61 -17.71 9.26
CA ILE A 69 -22.63 -18.54 10.48
C ILE A 69 -21.19 -18.94 10.89
N LYS A 70 -20.36 -19.36 9.92
CA LYS A 70 -18.98 -19.78 10.17
C LYS A 70 -18.12 -18.62 10.70
N LYS A 71 -17.43 -18.84 11.82
CA LYS A 71 -16.53 -17.84 12.42
C LYS A 71 -15.34 -17.48 11.52
N THR A 72 -14.86 -18.43 10.71
CA THR A 72 -13.71 -18.24 9.82
C THR A 72 -14.11 -17.83 8.42
N THR A 73 -13.36 -16.86 7.88
CA THR A 73 -13.48 -16.37 6.50
C THR A 73 -12.14 -16.55 5.83
N TYR A 74 -11.83 -17.79 5.41
CA TYR A 74 -10.56 -18.08 4.75
C TYR A 74 -10.74 -18.17 3.23
N ALA A 75 -9.87 -17.48 2.51
CA ALA A 75 -9.79 -17.60 1.05
C ALA A 75 -8.97 -18.84 0.67
N ARG A 76 -9.35 -19.52 -0.43
CA ARG A 76 -8.54 -20.62 -0.98
C ARG A 76 -7.27 -20.06 -1.62
N SER A 77 -6.22 -20.86 -1.69
CA SER A 77 -4.93 -20.48 -2.30
C SER A 77 -5.08 -19.97 -3.75
N SER A 78 -5.99 -20.55 -4.53
CA SER A 78 -6.29 -20.07 -5.90
C SER A 78 -6.88 -18.65 -5.92
N GLN A 79 -7.80 -18.35 -5.00
CA GLN A 79 -8.40 -17.03 -4.86
C GLN A 79 -7.37 -16.01 -4.38
N ILE A 80 -6.50 -16.38 -3.43
CA ILE A 80 -5.42 -15.52 -2.95
C ILE A 80 -4.50 -15.12 -4.11
N ARG A 81 -4.11 -16.07 -4.96
CA ARG A 81 -3.28 -15.80 -6.16
C ARG A 81 -3.99 -14.88 -7.15
N ALA A 82 -5.28 -15.13 -7.42
CA ALA A 82 -6.07 -14.29 -8.33
C ALA A 82 -6.22 -12.85 -7.82
N ILE A 83 -6.51 -12.68 -6.52
CA ILE A 83 -6.60 -11.36 -5.87
C ILE A 83 -5.25 -10.66 -5.90
N ARG A 84 -4.16 -11.36 -5.55
CA ARG A 84 -2.81 -10.79 -5.58
C ARG A 84 -2.43 -10.30 -6.98
N LYS A 85 -2.74 -11.07 -8.03
CA LYS A 85 -2.52 -10.65 -9.42
C LYS A 85 -3.29 -9.37 -9.75
N LYS A 86 -4.57 -9.29 -9.39
CA LYS A 86 -5.36 -8.06 -9.58
C LYS A 86 -4.84 -6.87 -8.77
N MET A 87 -4.36 -7.09 -7.55
CA MET A 87 -3.72 -6.03 -6.76
C MET A 87 -2.48 -5.49 -7.47
N THR A 88 -1.59 -6.37 -7.94
CA THR A 88 -0.37 -5.94 -8.64
C THR A 88 -0.68 -5.23 -9.96
N ASP A 89 -1.65 -5.74 -10.72
CA ASP A 89 -2.06 -5.15 -12.01
C ASP A 89 -2.57 -3.71 -11.82
N ILE A 90 -3.46 -3.49 -10.83
CA ILE A 90 -4.01 -2.15 -10.54
C ILE A 90 -2.91 -1.22 -10.01
N MET A 91 -2.09 -1.70 -9.07
CA MET A 91 -0.98 -0.90 -8.53
C MET A 91 -0.01 -0.44 -9.62
N GLN A 92 0.30 -1.31 -10.57
CA GLN A 92 1.18 -0.98 -11.68
C GLN A 92 0.52 0.00 -12.65
N HIS A 93 -0.74 -0.23 -13.01
CA HIS A 93 -1.49 0.64 -13.91
C HIS A 93 -1.57 2.09 -13.41
N GLU A 94 -1.94 2.27 -12.14
CA GLU A 94 -2.07 3.60 -11.54
C GLU A 94 -0.71 4.29 -11.34
N ALA A 95 0.35 3.54 -11.05
CA ALA A 95 1.63 4.13 -10.67
C ALA A 95 2.55 4.47 -11.86
N VAL A 96 2.42 3.81 -13.01
CA VAL A 96 3.30 4.05 -14.19
C VAL A 96 2.99 5.39 -14.86
N GLY A 97 1.73 5.81 -14.89
CA GLY A 97 1.30 7.04 -15.58
C GLY A 97 1.35 8.32 -14.74
N CYS A 98 1.70 8.22 -13.45
CA CYS A 98 1.62 9.34 -12.51
C CYS A 98 3.01 9.86 -12.11
N SER A 99 3.08 11.17 -11.87
CA SER A 99 4.21 11.83 -11.21
C SER A 99 4.26 11.46 -9.72
N LEU A 100 5.39 11.71 -9.05
CA LEU A 100 5.50 11.43 -7.62
C LEU A 100 4.51 12.29 -6.79
N SER A 101 4.27 13.53 -7.22
CA SER A 101 3.31 14.43 -6.59
C SER A 101 1.87 13.94 -6.74
N GLN A 102 1.48 13.45 -7.92
CA GLN A 102 0.15 12.89 -8.14
C GLN A 102 -0.08 11.59 -7.36
N LEU A 103 0.95 10.77 -7.20
CA LEU A 103 0.86 9.50 -6.49
C LEU A 103 0.74 9.66 -4.95
N THR A 104 1.17 10.81 -4.43
CA THR A 104 1.26 11.07 -2.98
C THR A 104 0.17 11.98 -2.44
N THR A 105 -0.59 12.64 -3.32
CA THR A 105 -1.76 13.49 -2.99
C THR A 105 -2.99 12.64 -2.73
#